data_AF-A0A1N6DJK9-F1
#
_entry.id   AF-A0A1N6DJK9-F1
#
_cell.length_a   1.000
_cell.length_b   1.000
_cell.length_c   1.000
_cell.angle_alpha   90.00
_cell.angle_beta   90.00
_cell.angle_gamma   90.00
#
_symmetry.space_group_name_H-M   'P 1'
#
loop_
_entity.id
_entity.type
_entity.pdbx_description
1 polymer ?
#
loop_
_entity_poly.entity_id
_entity_poly.type
_entity_poly.pdbx_seq_one_letter_code
_entity_poly.pdbx_strand_id
1 'polypeptide(L)'
;MRALILCLLFVNTAFAQGNCPPWVATLETNSNSTPAFRNAVLTIEKVVSSNAHFNSISPARFRTSMTMGGGYAQINVKAYSQRGWDNKCGIIPQADRIAADHAGICININKTGPHYTSLEDSPVKDEKLHAFKEPVISKTVGGQPLYYESLGNHFLLLTYNGQVPWEPVSTAEYLDFIERRLQRLIQDHKEQNKPQTFTPRDPSKDGYYLELKKTKPKEAAEFLELAEKTNKEMIAGIQKANELIAKGAADLQKDLDEFRALRATYTPEDLKKQAVRGHSKFWLFTGEYPNSKASLVKLKKEYLRSDKIRLITIWSAGTFLDWNDRIQKAMETLDYDIIKQVMYKG
;
A
#
# COMPACT_ATOMS: atom_id res chain seq x y z
N MET A 1 9.43 -30.96 -72.22
CA MET A 1 9.79 -31.05 -70.79
C MET A 1 10.15 -29.67 -70.26
N ARG A 2 9.18 -28.96 -69.66
CA ARG A 2 9.43 -27.77 -68.83
C ARG A 2 8.44 -27.82 -67.66
N ALA A 3 9.00 -27.75 -66.46
CA ALA A 3 8.36 -28.10 -65.20
C ALA A 3 7.33 -27.06 -64.75
N LEU A 4 6.18 -27.56 -64.27
CA LEU A 4 5.19 -26.80 -63.52
C LEU A 4 5.78 -26.43 -62.15
N ILE A 5 5.89 -25.13 -61.86
CA ILE A 5 6.17 -24.63 -60.52
C ILE A 5 4.82 -24.55 -59.79
N LEU A 6 4.62 -25.49 -58.86
CA LEU A 6 3.50 -25.52 -57.93
C LEU A 6 3.75 -24.46 -56.86
N CYS A 7 3.11 -23.29 -56.98
CA CYS A 7 3.04 -22.31 -55.88
C CYS A 7 2.14 -22.88 -54.78
N LEU A 8 2.77 -23.48 -53.76
CA LEU A 8 2.16 -23.76 -52.47
C LEU A 8 1.72 -22.43 -51.85
N LEU A 9 0.42 -22.16 -51.90
CA LEU A 9 -0.27 -21.19 -51.07
C LEU A 9 -0.02 -21.57 -49.60
N PHE A 10 0.92 -20.88 -48.94
CA PHE A 10 0.88 -20.74 -47.50
C PHE A 10 -0.36 -19.94 -47.14
N VAL A 11 -1.47 -20.66 -46.90
CA VAL A 11 -2.61 -20.12 -46.18
C VAL A 11 -2.10 -19.79 -44.78
N ASN A 12 -1.84 -18.50 -44.54
CA ASN A 12 -1.62 -17.96 -43.20
C ASN A 12 -2.75 -18.45 -42.29
N THR A 13 -2.44 -19.35 -41.38
CA THR A 13 -3.31 -19.83 -40.31
C THR A 13 -3.49 -18.77 -39.23
N ALA A 14 -3.81 -17.53 -39.62
CA ALA A 14 -4.16 -16.43 -38.72
C ALA A 14 -5.65 -16.46 -38.29
N PHE A 15 -6.44 -17.44 -38.77
CA PHE A 15 -7.90 -17.44 -38.66
C PHE A 15 -8.50 -18.52 -37.75
N ALA A 16 -7.86 -18.85 -36.62
CA ALA A 16 -8.43 -19.83 -35.67
C ALA A 16 -8.78 -19.27 -34.28
N GLN A 17 -8.44 -18.01 -33.98
CA GLN A 17 -8.68 -17.44 -32.63
C GLN A 17 -9.85 -16.43 -32.57
N GLY A 18 -10.58 -16.21 -33.66
CA GLY A 18 -11.69 -15.25 -33.72
C GLY A 18 -12.94 -15.64 -32.93
N ASN A 19 -13.12 -16.94 -32.62
CA ASN A 19 -14.31 -17.48 -31.93
C ASN A 19 -14.03 -17.87 -30.47
N CYS A 20 -12.94 -17.38 -29.88
CA CYS A 20 -12.63 -17.64 -28.49
C CYS A 20 -13.55 -16.84 -27.56
N PRO A 21 -14.11 -17.42 -26.48
CA PRO A 21 -14.81 -16.63 -25.48
C PRO A 21 -13.85 -15.57 -24.92
N PRO A 22 -14.30 -14.31 -24.79
CA PRO A 22 -13.43 -13.24 -24.33
C PRO A 22 -13.07 -13.38 -22.85
N TRP A 23 -13.71 -14.27 -22.08
CA TRP A 23 -13.62 -14.29 -20.63
C TRP A 23 -13.23 -15.65 -20.05
N VAL A 24 -12.38 -15.59 -19.02
CA VAL A 24 -12.10 -16.68 -18.08
C VAL A 24 -12.28 -16.14 -16.66
N ALA A 25 -13.02 -16.84 -15.80
CA ALA A 25 -13.22 -16.43 -14.41
C ALA A 25 -12.74 -17.51 -13.43
N THR A 26 -12.07 -17.09 -12.36
CA THR A 26 -11.62 -17.94 -11.26
C THR A 26 -12.06 -17.35 -9.92
N LEU A 27 -12.60 -18.21 -9.05
CA LEU A 27 -13.06 -17.84 -7.72
C LEU A 27 -12.26 -18.58 -6.65
N GLU A 28 -11.53 -17.84 -5.83
CA GLU A 28 -10.82 -18.33 -4.66
C GLU A 28 -11.58 -17.94 -3.39
N THR A 29 -12.00 -18.94 -2.62
CA THR A 29 -12.78 -18.74 -1.38
C THR A 29 -11.97 -19.17 -0.18
N ASN A 30 -11.81 -18.28 0.80
CA ASN A 30 -11.31 -18.66 2.12
C ASN A 30 -12.46 -19.15 3.02
N SER A 31 -12.13 -19.95 4.04
CA SER A 31 -13.07 -20.59 4.97
C SER A 31 -13.99 -19.63 5.72
N ASN A 32 -13.63 -18.34 5.82
CA ASN A 32 -14.37 -17.32 6.58
C ASN A 32 -15.21 -16.37 5.69
N SER A 33 -15.65 -16.82 4.51
CA SER A 33 -16.52 -16.03 3.62
C SER A 33 -18.00 -16.26 3.92
N THR A 34 -18.80 -15.18 4.00
CA THR A 34 -20.25 -15.31 4.23
C THR A 34 -21.00 -15.45 2.89
N PRO A 35 -22.21 -16.05 2.88
CA PRO A 35 -23.04 -16.14 1.67
C PRO A 35 -23.33 -14.78 1.01
N ALA A 36 -23.46 -13.71 1.81
CA ALA A 36 -23.68 -12.36 1.31
C ALA A 36 -22.52 -11.87 0.45
N PHE A 37 -21.27 -12.05 0.89
CA PHE A 37 -20.08 -11.68 0.10
C PHE A 37 -19.91 -12.54 -1.14
N ARG A 38 -20.20 -13.84 -1.04
CA ARG A 38 -20.19 -14.75 -2.20
C ARG A 38 -21.16 -14.29 -3.28
N ASN A 39 -22.41 -14.02 -2.90
CA ASN A 39 -23.44 -13.55 -3.82
C ASN A 39 -23.07 -12.20 -4.41
N ALA A 40 -22.59 -11.27 -3.59
CA ALA A 40 -22.15 -9.95 -4.06
C ALA A 40 -21.06 -10.04 -5.13
N VAL A 41 -20.03 -10.86 -4.88
CA VAL A 41 -18.92 -11.07 -5.81
C VAL A 41 -19.41 -11.67 -7.14
N LEU A 42 -20.25 -12.70 -7.09
CA LEU A 42 -20.80 -13.33 -8.30
C LEU A 42 -21.73 -12.39 -9.07
N THR A 43 -22.55 -11.60 -8.38
CA THR A 43 -23.42 -10.60 -9.01
C THR A 43 -22.60 -9.51 -9.70
N ILE A 44 -21.58 -8.97 -9.02
CA ILE A 44 -20.71 -7.94 -9.60
C ILE A 44 -19.90 -8.52 -10.77
N GLU A 45 -19.36 -9.73 -10.63
CA GLU A 45 -18.68 -10.42 -11.73
C GLU A 45 -19.60 -10.53 -12.94
N LYS A 46 -20.88 -10.90 -12.76
CA LYS A 46 -21.86 -10.97 -13.85
C LYS A 46 -22.12 -9.62 -14.52
N VAL A 47 -22.19 -8.54 -13.74
CA VAL A 47 -22.38 -7.17 -14.28
C VAL A 47 -21.19 -6.77 -15.13
N VAL A 48 -19.96 -7.00 -14.65
CA VAL A 48 -18.77 -6.76 -15.46
C VAL A 48 -18.79 -7.70 -16.66
N SER A 49 -19.08 -8.99 -16.47
CA SER A 49 -18.98 -10.05 -17.47
C SER A 49 -19.92 -9.89 -18.68
N SER A 50 -21.03 -9.19 -18.45
CA SER A 50 -22.03 -8.89 -19.48
C SER A 50 -21.90 -7.49 -20.08
N ASN A 51 -21.00 -6.64 -19.58
CA ASN A 51 -20.87 -5.27 -20.07
C ASN A 51 -20.35 -5.25 -21.52
N ALA A 52 -21.12 -4.61 -22.41
CA ALA A 52 -20.83 -4.58 -23.85
C ALA A 52 -19.52 -3.86 -24.18
N HIS A 53 -19.15 -2.82 -23.42
CA HIS A 53 -17.89 -2.09 -23.65
C HIS A 53 -16.67 -2.94 -23.31
N PHE A 54 -16.68 -3.68 -22.19
CA PHE A 54 -15.62 -4.67 -21.89
C PHE A 54 -15.50 -5.70 -23.03
N ASN A 55 -16.63 -6.27 -23.46
CA ASN A 55 -16.66 -7.26 -24.53
C ASN A 55 -16.27 -6.71 -25.92
N SER A 56 -16.30 -5.38 -26.10
CA SER A 56 -15.86 -4.71 -27.34
C SER A 56 -14.35 -4.45 -27.42
N ILE A 57 -13.62 -4.59 -26.30
CA ILE A 57 -12.17 -4.37 -26.28
C ILE A 57 -11.48 -5.51 -27.03
N SER A 58 -11.05 -5.22 -28.25
CA SER A 58 -10.33 -6.16 -29.12
C SER A 58 -8.98 -5.58 -29.57
N PRO A 59 -7.93 -6.42 -29.70
CA PRO A 59 -7.86 -7.83 -29.32
C PRO A 59 -7.54 -7.99 -27.82
N ALA A 60 -8.50 -8.46 -27.00
CA ALA A 60 -8.28 -8.76 -25.59
C ALA A 60 -8.93 -10.08 -25.16
N ARG A 61 -8.31 -10.74 -24.18
CA ARG A 61 -8.94 -11.78 -23.35
C ARG A 61 -8.92 -11.33 -21.91
N PHE A 62 -10.02 -11.53 -21.21
CA PHE A 62 -10.21 -11.12 -19.84
C PHE A 62 -10.04 -12.29 -18.87
N ARG A 63 -9.32 -12.04 -17.78
CA ARG A 63 -9.34 -12.91 -16.60
C ARG A 63 -9.99 -12.15 -15.45
N THR A 64 -10.99 -12.77 -14.83
CA THR A 64 -11.51 -12.31 -13.55
C THR A 64 -10.97 -13.19 -12.44
N SER A 65 -10.24 -12.63 -11.48
CA SER A 65 -9.90 -13.30 -10.22
C SER A 65 -10.70 -12.71 -9.07
N MET A 66 -11.34 -13.58 -8.31
CA MET A 66 -12.18 -13.20 -7.19
C MET A 66 -11.61 -13.78 -5.90
N THR A 67 -11.43 -12.95 -4.88
CA THR A 67 -10.97 -13.35 -3.55
C THR A 67 -11.92 -12.83 -2.48
N MET A 68 -12.18 -13.62 -1.44
CA MET A 68 -13.07 -13.24 -0.34
C MET A 68 -12.67 -13.87 1.00
N GLY A 69 -12.86 -13.13 2.09
CA GLY A 69 -12.63 -13.61 3.46
C GLY A 69 -12.64 -12.46 4.47
N GLY A 70 -12.86 -12.76 5.75
CA GLY A 70 -12.67 -11.79 6.85
C GLY A 70 -13.52 -10.51 6.75
N GLY A 71 -14.68 -10.57 6.09
CA GLY A 71 -15.57 -9.41 5.91
C GLY A 71 -15.18 -8.44 4.79
N TYR A 72 -14.31 -8.87 3.88
CA TYR A 72 -14.01 -8.15 2.63
C TYR A 72 -14.05 -9.12 1.43
N ALA A 73 -14.12 -8.53 0.23
CA ALA A 73 -13.87 -9.25 -1.02
C ALA A 73 -13.19 -8.33 -2.04
N GLN A 74 -12.57 -8.93 -3.05
CA GLN A 74 -11.93 -8.24 -4.16
C GLN A 74 -12.17 -9.01 -5.46
N ILE A 75 -12.43 -8.26 -6.53
CA ILE A 75 -12.60 -8.76 -7.89
C ILE A 75 -11.59 -8.01 -8.75
N ASN A 76 -10.64 -8.72 -9.35
CA ASN A 76 -9.70 -8.15 -10.30
C ASN A 76 -10.04 -8.65 -11.69
N VAL A 77 -10.34 -7.73 -12.59
CA VAL A 77 -10.63 -8.03 -13.99
C VAL A 77 -9.49 -7.47 -14.80
N LYS A 78 -8.73 -8.32 -15.46
CA LYS A 78 -7.55 -7.94 -16.25
C LYS A 78 -7.74 -8.28 -17.71
N ALA A 79 -7.38 -7.36 -18.57
CA ALA A 79 -7.38 -7.51 -20.02
C ALA A 79 -5.97 -7.85 -20.50
N TYR A 80 -5.80 -9.03 -21.09
CA TYR A 80 -4.52 -9.52 -21.60
C TYR A 80 -4.46 -9.40 -23.11
N SER A 81 -3.31 -8.92 -23.59
CA SER A 81 -2.97 -8.93 -25.01
C SER A 81 -2.56 -10.33 -25.47
N GLN A 82 -2.36 -10.48 -26.79
CA GLN A 82 -1.94 -11.75 -27.41
C GLN A 82 -0.71 -12.39 -26.75
N ARG A 83 0.18 -11.58 -26.15
CA ARG A 83 1.35 -12.07 -25.40
C ARG A 83 0.97 -12.98 -24.22
N GLY A 84 -0.20 -12.77 -23.63
CA GLY A 84 -0.71 -13.55 -22.50
C GLY A 84 -1.64 -14.69 -22.91
N TRP A 85 -1.87 -14.92 -24.20
CA TRP A 85 -2.82 -15.89 -24.70
C TRP A 85 -2.18 -17.27 -24.87
N ASP A 86 -2.97 -18.32 -24.70
CA ASP A 86 -2.59 -19.67 -25.10
C ASP A 86 -3.17 -20.05 -26.49
N ASN A 87 -2.79 -21.23 -26.97
CA ASN A 87 -3.22 -21.78 -28.25
C ASN A 87 -4.66 -22.32 -28.26
N LYS A 88 -5.38 -22.30 -27.12
CA LYS A 88 -6.68 -22.93 -26.87
C LYS A 88 -7.71 -21.93 -26.33
N CYS A 89 -7.69 -20.69 -26.81
CA CYS A 89 -8.64 -19.64 -26.39
C CYS A 89 -8.54 -19.17 -24.93
N GLY A 90 -7.51 -19.57 -24.18
CA GLY A 90 -7.28 -19.18 -22.78
C GLY A 90 -6.15 -18.18 -22.59
N ILE A 91 -5.81 -17.93 -21.33
CA ILE A 91 -4.72 -17.04 -20.90
C ILE A 91 -3.69 -17.92 -20.21
N ILE A 92 -2.42 -17.84 -20.60
CA ILE A 92 -1.36 -18.68 -20.03
C ILE A 92 -1.27 -18.45 -18.50
N PRO A 93 -0.90 -19.48 -17.70
CA PRO A 93 -0.81 -19.33 -16.25
C PRO A 93 0.16 -18.22 -15.81
N GLN A 94 1.24 -18.00 -16.57
CA GLN A 94 2.29 -17.02 -16.26
C GLN A 94 1.99 -15.60 -16.79
N ALA A 95 0.80 -15.33 -17.35
CA ALA A 95 0.49 -14.08 -18.02
C ALA A 95 0.72 -12.84 -17.12
N ASP A 96 0.37 -12.94 -15.84
CA ASP A 96 0.64 -11.88 -14.85
C ASP A 96 2.14 -11.67 -14.59
N ARG A 97 2.95 -12.73 -14.62
CA ARG A 97 4.40 -12.65 -14.36
C ARG A 97 5.17 -11.99 -15.51
N ILE A 98 4.63 -12.05 -16.72
CA ILE A 98 5.23 -11.44 -17.90
C ILE A 98 4.63 -10.07 -18.24
N ALA A 99 3.79 -9.52 -17.35
CA ALA A 99 3.06 -8.27 -17.54
C ALA A 99 2.34 -8.21 -18.90
N ALA A 100 1.66 -9.30 -19.26
CA ALA A 100 0.87 -9.36 -20.48
C ALA A 100 -0.50 -8.67 -20.34
N ASP A 101 -0.88 -8.28 -19.13
CA ASP A 101 -2.03 -7.44 -18.86
C ASP A 101 -1.75 -5.98 -19.27
N HIS A 102 -2.63 -5.44 -20.10
CA HIS A 102 -2.53 -4.05 -20.57
C HIS A 102 -3.42 -3.11 -19.77
N ALA A 103 -4.45 -3.66 -19.12
CA ALA A 103 -5.41 -2.88 -18.37
C ALA A 103 -6.23 -3.77 -17.44
N GLY A 104 -6.90 -3.15 -16.48
CA GLY A 104 -7.85 -3.85 -15.64
C GLY A 104 -8.62 -2.93 -14.71
N ILE A 105 -9.64 -3.52 -14.10
CA ILE A 105 -10.35 -2.93 -12.96
C ILE A 105 -10.19 -3.79 -11.72
N CYS A 106 -10.12 -3.14 -10.56
CA CYS A 106 -10.13 -3.78 -9.26
C CYS A 106 -11.34 -3.25 -8.48
N ILE A 107 -12.29 -4.13 -8.21
CA ILE A 107 -13.47 -3.84 -7.40
C ILE A 107 -13.22 -4.40 -6.00
N ASN A 108 -13.13 -3.53 -5.00
CA ASN A 108 -12.98 -3.92 -3.61
C ASN A 108 -14.29 -3.74 -2.86
N ILE A 109 -14.72 -4.75 -2.11
CA ILE A 109 -15.90 -4.77 -1.26
C ILE A 109 -15.44 -4.76 0.19
N ASN A 110 -15.81 -3.73 0.96
CA ASN A 110 -15.40 -3.53 2.36
C ASN A 110 -13.89 -3.58 2.62
N LYS A 111 -13.06 -3.48 1.57
CA LYS A 111 -11.63 -3.36 1.73
C LYS A 111 -11.32 -1.91 2.05
N THR A 112 -11.13 -1.64 3.33
CA THR A 112 -10.88 -0.31 3.87
C THR A 112 -9.42 -0.14 4.23
N GLY A 113 -8.88 1.05 4.02
CA GLY A 113 -7.49 1.38 4.32
C GLY A 113 -6.91 2.23 3.20
N PRO A 114 -5.73 2.82 3.41
CA PRO A 114 -5.16 3.80 2.51
C PRO A 114 -5.16 3.23 1.10
N HIS A 115 -4.43 2.17 0.77
CA HIS A 115 -4.41 1.67 -0.61
C HIS A 115 -5.76 1.34 -1.31
N TYR A 116 -6.88 1.27 -0.59
CA TYR A 116 -8.20 0.99 -1.14
C TYR A 116 -9.18 2.16 -1.06
N THR A 117 -8.95 3.14 -0.19
CA THR A 117 -9.75 4.36 -0.02
C THR A 117 -8.94 5.67 -0.15
N SER A 118 -7.62 5.55 -0.32
CA SER A 118 -6.57 6.55 -0.51
C SER A 118 -5.15 5.92 -0.72
N LEU A 119 -4.71 5.60 -1.94
CA LEU A 119 -3.36 5.13 -2.32
C LEU A 119 -2.14 5.79 -1.63
N GLU A 120 -2.25 6.99 -1.07
CA GLU A 120 -1.21 7.50 -0.16
C GLU A 120 -1.22 6.68 1.14
N ASP A 121 -0.24 5.79 1.33
CA ASP A 121 0.06 5.13 2.60
C ASP A 121 -0.20 6.08 3.77
N SER A 122 -1.20 5.77 4.60
CA SER A 122 -1.56 6.63 5.73
C SER A 122 -0.32 6.78 6.62
N PRO A 123 0.31 7.97 6.65
CA PRO A 123 1.42 8.20 7.57
C PRO A 123 0.91 8.45 9.00
N VAL A 124 -0.42 8.43 9.18
CA VAL A 124 -1.14 8.77 10.41
C VAL A 124 -1.90 7.52 10.87
N LYS A 125 -1.13 6.53 11.33
CA LYS A 125 -1.66 5.27 11.81
C LYS A 125 -0.98 4.84 13.12
N ASP A 126 -1.78 4.58 14.13
CA ASP A 126 -1.40 3.90 15.36
C ASP A 126 -2.57 3.05 15.88
N GLU A 127 -2.46 2.56 17.12
CA GLU A 127 -3.49 1.76 17.76
C GLU A 127 -4.81 2.50 18.05
N LYS A 128 -4.83 3.84 18.00
CA LYS A 128 -6.01 4.68 18.31
C LYS A 128 -6.54 5.46 17.12
N LEU A 129 -5.70 5.78 16.13
CA LEU A 129 -6.04 6.60 14.99
C LEU A 129 -5.53 5.96 13.71
N HIS A 130 -6.42 5.86 12.72
CA HIS A 130 -6.06 5.51 11.35
C HIS A 130 -6.69 6.54 10.42
N ALA A 131 -5.88 7.49 9.97
CA ALA A 131 -6.30 8.66 9.24
C ALA A 131 -5.55 8.78 7.91
N PHE A 132 -6.24 9.18 6.86
CA PHE A 132 -5.66 9.35 5.53
C PHE A 132 -6.04 10.72 4.99
N LYS A 133 -5.41 11.08 3.86
CA LYS A 133 -5.70 12.32 3.16
C LYS A 133 -7.11 12.27 2.62
N GLU A 134 -7.85 13.34 2.81
CA GLU A 134 -9.19 13.48 2.28
C GLU A 134 -9.17 13.39 0.74
N PRO A 135 -9.87 12.41 0.15
CA PRO A 135 -9.94 12.28 -1.30
C PRO A 135 -10.67 13.47 -1.94
N VAL A 136 -10.17 13.94 -3.09
CA VAL A 136 -10.78 15.06 -3.83
C VAL A 136 -11.62 14.52 -4.98
N ILE A 137 -12.87 14.97 -5.09
CA ILE A 137 -13.71 14.62 -6.24
C ILE A 137 -13.17 15.32 -7.47
N SER A 138 -12.83 14.57 -8.52
CA SER A 138 -12.37 15.16 -9.79
C SER A 138 -13.48 15.30 -10.82
N LYS A 139 -14.33 14.29 -10.95
CA LYS A 139 -15.47 14.27 -11.88
C LYS A 139 -16.53 13.26 -11.43
N THR A 140 -17.58 13.13 -12.22
CA THR A 140 -18.61 12.09 -12.06
C THR A 140 -18.52 11.12 -13.23
N VAL A 141 -18.60 9.82 -12.95
CA VAL A 141 -18.57 8.72 -13.92
C VAL A 141 -19.76 7.80 -13.64
N GLY A 142 -20.65 7.62 -14.62
CA GLY A 142 -21.88 6.82 -14.44
C GLY A 142 -22.75 7.28 -13.25
N GLY A 143 -22.81 8.59 -13.01
CA GLY A 143 -23.50 9.18 -11.86
C GLY A 143 -22.83 8.93 -10.50
N GLN A 144 -21.64 8.33 -10.44
CA GLN A 144 -20.87 8.12 -9.21
C GLN A 144 -19.70 9.11 -9.11
N PRO A 145 -19.37 9.61 -7.91
CA PRO A 145 -18.20 10.46 -7.72
C PRO A 145 -16.92 9.67 -8.01
N LEU A 146 -16.12 10.19 -8.94
CA LEU A 146 -14.76 9.74 -9.20
C LEU A 146 -13.83 10.59 -8.33
N TYR A 147 -13.14 9.95 -7.41
CA TYR A 147 -12.14 10.59 -6.59
C TYR A 147 -10.79 10.51 -7.30
N TYR A 148 -10.14 11.66 -7.43
CA TYR A 148 -8.76 11.74 -7.86
C TYR A 148 -7.84 11.55 -6.67
N GLU A 149 -6.79 10.79 -6.92
CA GLU A 149 -5.67 10.68 -6.03
C GLU A 149 -4.36 10.83 -6.80
N SER A 150 -3.32 11.19 -6.07
CA SER A 150 -1.96 11.40 -6.57
C SER A 150 -1.52 10.33 -7.58
N LEU A 151 -0.65 10.71 -8.52
CA LEU A 151 -0.11 9.86 -9.58
C LEU A 151 -1.12 9.39 -10.64
N GLY A 152 -2.22 10.13 -10.83
CA GLY A 152 -3.17 9.88 -11.94
C GLY A 152 -4.14 8.73 -11.70
N ASN A 153 -4.11 8.14 -10.51
CA ASN A 153 -5.01 7.07 -10.12
C ASN A 153 -6.36 7.66 -9.70
N HIS A 154 -7.41 6.99 -10.13
CA HIS A 154 -8.78 7.37 -9.81
C HIS A 154 -9.52 6.17 -9.25
N PHE A 155 -10.40 6.42 -8.30
CA PHE A 155 -11.33 5.41 -7.83
C PHE A 155 -12.75 5.93 -7.78
N LEU A 156 -13.68 5.07 -8.15
CA LEU A 156 -15.10 5.28 -7.89
C LEU A 156 -15.44 4.76 -6.51
N LEU A 157 -16.33 5.48 -5.85
CA LEU A 157 -16.81 5.13 -4.53
C LEU A 157 -18.32 4.88 -4.56
N LEU A 158 -18.73 3.72 -4.07
CA LEU A 158 -20.12 3.41 -3.80
C LEU A 158 -20.30 3.15 -2.31
N THR A 159 -21.29 3.81 -1.73
CA THR A 159 -21.69 3.63 -0.34
C THR A 159 -23.15 3.21 -0.27
N TYR A 160 -23.49 2.40 0.73
CA TYR A 160 -24.82 1.82 0.86
C TYR A 160 -25.95 2.87 0.99
N ASN A 161 -25.61 4.07 1.47
CA ASN A 161 -26.51 5.19 1.74
C ASN A 161 -26.19 6.45 0.91
N GLY A 162 -25.25 6.38 -0.03
CA GLY A 162 -24.82 7.52 -0.84
C GLY A 162 -24.03 8.61 -0.09
N GLN A 163 -23.74 8.45 1.20
CA GLN A 163 -22.92 9.39 1.97
C GLN A 163 -21.43 9.05 1.88
N VAL A 164 -20.55 10.03 2.10
CA VAL A 164 -19.11 9.77 2.23
C VAL A 164 -18.81 8.91 3.45
N PRO A 165 -17.93 7.90 3.34
CA PRO A 165 -17.69 6.91 4.38
C PRO A 165 -16.69 7.38 5.45
N TRP A 166 -16.17 8.59 5.32
CA TRP A 166 -15.19 9.16 6.23
C TRP A 166 -15.73 10.38 6.97
N GLU A 167 -15.09 10.68 8.08
CA GLU A 167 -15.34 11.85 8.93
C GLU A 167 -14.03 12.61 9.17
N PRO A 168 -14.10 13.94 9.38
CA PRO A 168 -12.92 14.73 9.70
C PRO A 168 -12.18 14.21 10.93
N VAL A 169 -10.85 14.16 10.85
CA VAL A 169 -10.00 13.99 12.02
C VAL A 169 -9.83 15.35 12.66
N SER A 170 -10.10 15.47 13.95
CA SER A 170 -9.91 16.74 14.65
C SER A 170 -8.42 17.05 14.86
N THR A 171 -8.06 18.33 14.96
CA THR A 171 -6.72 18.77 15.34
C THR A 171 -6.28 18.11 16.66
N ALA A 172 -7.20 18.00 17.64
CA ALA A 172 -6.93 17.31 18.90
C ALA A 172 -6.48 15.86 18.70
N GLU A 173 -7.23 15.06 17.92
CA GLU A 173 -6.89 13.67 17.65
C GLU A 173 -5.55 13.53 16.94
N TYR A 174 -5.23 14.43 16.02
CA TYR A 174 -3.95 14.42 15.32
C TYR A 174 -2.79 14.78 16.23
N LEU A 175 -2.94 15.79 17.10
CA LEU A 175 -1.93 16.15 18.09
C LEU A 175 -1.71 15.01 19.11
N ASP A 176 -2.78 14.35 19.54
CA ASP A 176 -2.69 13.15 20.39
C ASP A 176 -1.91 12.02 19.72
N PHE A 177 -2.07 11.84 18.40
CA PHE A 177 -1.29 10.88 17.62
C PHE A 177 0.21 11.24 17.57
N ILE A 178 0.55 12.51 17.32
CA ILE A 178 1.96 12.94 17.27
C ILE A 178 2.63 12.75 18.63
N GLU A 179 1.94 13.10 19.73
CA GLU A 179 2.47 12.92 21.08
C GLU A 179 2.77 11.44 21.38
N ARG A 180 1.82 10.55 21.11
CA ARG A 180 2.01 9.09 21.27
C ARG A 180 3.13 8.57 20.38
N ARG A 181 3.28 9.08 19.16
CA ARG A 181 4.37 8.72 18.26
C ARG A 181 5.73 9.11 18.84
N LEU A 182 5.90 10.33 19.34
CA LEU A 182 7.15 10.78 19.97
C LEU A 182 7.47 9.98 21.24
N GLN A 183 6.46 9.71 22.06
CA GLN A 183 6.61 8.84 23.25
C GLN A 183 7.06 7.43 22.88
N ARG A 184 6.50 6.83 21.82
CA ARG A 184 6.95 5.53 21.30
C ARG A 184 8.38 5.58 20.79
N LEU A 185 8.77 6.61 20.03
CA LEU A 185 10.16 6.76 19.57
C LEU A 185 11.16 6.86 20.73
N ILE A 186 10.82 7.58 21.81
CA ILE A 186 11.65 7.63 23.02
C ILE A 186 11.76 6.24 23.66
N GLN A 187 10.67 5.49 23.72
CA GLN A 187 10.66 4.14 24.29
C GLN A 187 11.47 3.16 23.43
N ASP A 188 11.24 3.15 22.12
CA ASP A 188 11.97 2.33 21.15
C ASP A 188 13.47 2.63 21.21
N HIS A 189 13.86 3.91 21.32
CA HIS A 189 15.25 4.31 21.49
C HIS A 189 15.86 3.72 22.76
N LYS A 190 15.14 3.76 23.90
CA LYS A 190 15.62 3.15 25.16
C LYS A 190 15.78 1.64 25.06
N GLU A 191 14.88 0.96 24.34
CA GLU A 191 14.90 -0.49 24.18
C GLU A 191 16.02 -0.97 23.26
N GLN A 192 16.23 -0.26 22.14
CA GLN A 192 17.19 -0.62 21.10
C GLN A 192 18.61 -0.13 21.40
N ASN A 193 18.75 1.02 22.08
CA ASN A 193 20.04 1.66 22.32
C ASN A 193 20.45 1.60 23.79
N LYS A 194 20.79 0.40 24.25
CA LYS A 194 21.35 0.21 25.60
C LYS A 194 22.82 0.64 25.61
N PRO A 195 23.28 1.35 26.66
CA PRO A 195 24.69 1.69 26.79
C PRO A 195 25.57 0.46 26.66
N GLN A 196 26.58 0.55 25.82
CA GLN A 196 27.55 -0.51 25.62
C GLN A 196 28.59 -0.46 26.73
N THR A 197 29.00 -1.63 27.18
CA THR A 197 30.06 -1.80 28.18
C THR A 197 31.16 -2.68 27.61
N PHE A 198 32.41 -2.31 27.84
CA PHE A 198 33.56 -3.16 27.54
C PHE A 198 34.47 -3.18 28.75
N THR A 199 34.84 -4.39 29.14
CA THR A 199 35.85 -4.61 30.17
C THR A 199 37.14 -4.98 29.44
N PRO A 200 38.18 -4.12 29.48
CA PRO A 200 39.45 -4.43 28.86
C PRO A 200 40.01 -5.75 29.38
N ARG A 201 40.40 -6.63 28.46
CA ARG A 201 41.08 -7.86 28.84
C ARG A 201 42.53 -7.53 29.17
N ASP A 202 43.04 -8.10 30.26
CA ASP A 202 44.47 -8.06 30.59
C ASP A 202 45.23 -9.05 29.68
N PRO A 203 45.97 -8.57 28.67
CA PRO A 203 46.64 -9.44 27.72
C PRO A 203 47.82 -10.20 28.34
N SER A 204 48.34 -9.75 29.50
CA SER A 204 49.43 -10.43 30.20
C SER A 204 49.03 -11.77 30.82
N LYS A 205 47.71 -12.00 30.96
CA LYS A 205 47.11 -13.24 31.44
C LYS A 205 46.62 -14.16 30.33
N ASP A 206 46.80 -13.76 29.06
CA ASP A 206 46.42 -14.60 27.93
C ASP A 206 47.41 -15.76 27.78
N GLY A 207 46.90 -16.99 27.64
CA GLY A 207 47.72 -18.18 27.44
C GLY A 207 48.63 -18.06 26.21
N TYR A 208 48.19 -17.36 25.17
CA TYR A 208 48.98 -17.06 23.98
C TYR A 208 50.18 -16.16 24.28
N TYR A 209 49.98 -15.10 25.07
CA TYR A 209 51.07 -14.23 25.53
C TYR A 209 52.10 -15.01 26.37
N LEU A 210 51.63 -15.87 27.28
CA LEU A 210 52.52 -16.66 28.14
C LEU A 210 53.41 -17.63 27.33
N GLU A 211 52.90 -18.20 26.24
CA GLU A 211 53.67 -19.05 25.32
C GLU A 211 54.63 -18.24 24.44
N LEU A 212 54.20 -17.09 23.91
CA LEU A 212 55.09 -16.16 23.18
C LEU A 212 56.23 -15.69 24.08
N LYS A 213 55.96 -15.39 25.35
CA LYS A 213 56.98 -14.95 26.30
C LYS A 213 58.10 -15.98 26.48
N LYS A 214 57.79 -17.29 26.42
CA LYS A 214 58.77 -18.39 26.55
C LYS A 214 59.57 -18.61 25.27
N THR A 215 58.91 -18.54 24.11
CA THR A 215 59.47 -18.98 22.83
C THR A 215 59.99 -17.83 21.97
N LYS A 216 59.39 -16.64 22.10
CA LYS A 216 59.59 -15.47 21.24
C LYS A 216 59.33 -14.13 21.98
N PRO A 217 60.26 -13.69 22.84
CA PRO A 217 60.02 -12.57 23.77
C PRO A 217 59.78 -11.21 23.07
N LYS A 218 60.36 -10.98 21.88
CA LYS A 218 60.11 -9.74 21.11
C LYS A 218 58.68 -9.67 20.60
N GLU A 219 58.17 -10.76 20.01
CA GLU A 219 56.77 -10.86 19.54
C GLU A 219 55.78 -10.77 20.72
N ALA A 220 56.16 -11.24 21.91
CA ALA A 220 55.35 -11.09 23.12
C ALA A 220 55.16 -9.62 23.56
N ALA A 221 56.18 -8.77 23.38
CA ALA A 221 56.08 -7.35 23.69
C ALA A 221 55.20 -6.61 22.66
N GLU A 222 55.37 -6.91 21.37
CA GLU A 222 54.54 -6.38 20.29
C GLU A 222 53.06 -6.77 20.48
N PHE A 223 52.78 -7.99 20.96
CA PHE A 223 51.43 -8.44 21.30
C PHE A 223 50.79 -7.61 22.43
N LEU A 224 51.53 -7.30 23.50
CA LEU A 224 51.02 -6.47 24.60
C LEU A 224 50.69 -5.05 24.13
N GLU A 225 51.58 -4.44 23.32
CA GLU A 225 51.38 -3.10 22.77
C GLU A 225 50.14 -3.06 21.86
N LEU A 226 49.99 -4.06 20.98
CA LEU A 226 48.82 -4.18 20.11
C LEU A 226 47.52 -4.36 20.92
N ALA A 227 47.55 -5.19 21.96
CA ALA A 227 46.40 -5.43 22.81
C ALA A 227 46.02 -4.18 23.63
N GLU A 228 47.00 -3.43 24.15
CA GLU A 228 46.78 -2.16 24.84
C GLU A 228 46.17 -1.12 23.89
N LYS A 229 46.71 -1.00 22.67
CA LYS A 229 46.18 -0.13 21.63
C LYS A 229 44.74 -0.50 21.27
N THR A 230 44.47 -1.78 21.05
CA THR A 230 43.12 -2.28 20.72
C THR A 230 42.14 -2.02 21.86
N ASN A 231 42.54 -2.24 23.11
CA ASN A 231 41.72 -1.92 24.28
C ASN A 231 41.38 -0.41 24.34
N LYS A 232 42.37 0.47 24.11
CA LYS A 232 42.15 1.93 24.08
C LYS A 232 41.19 2.35 22.97
N GLU A 233 41.36 1.82 21.76
CA GLU A 233 40.48 2.11 20.63
C GLU A 233 39.05 1.61 20.87
N MET A 234 38.88 0.43 21.46
CA MET A 234 37.57 -0.11 21.83
C MET A 234 36.87 0.74 22.90
N ILE A 235 37.59 1.18 23.94
CA ILE A 235 37.04 2.07 24.97
C ILE A 235 36.56 3.38 24.35
N ALA A 236 37.41 4.02 23.52
CA ALA A 236 37.06 5.27 22.86
C ALA A 236 35.87 5.12 21.90
N GLY A 237 35.82 4.00 21.15
CA GLY A 237 34.69 3.67 20.29
C GLY A 237 33.37 3.52 21.06
N ILE A 238 33.40 2.86 22.22
CA ILE A 238 32.23 2.67 23.08
C ILE A 238 31.80 3.98 23.75
N GLN A 239 32.75 4.80 24.21
CA GLN A 239 32.44 6.13 24.74
C GLN A 239 31.69 6.97 23.70
N LYS A 240 32.22 7.03 22.46
CA LYS A 240 31.56 7.74 21.36
C LYS A 240 30.19 7.16 21.02
N ALA A 241 30.04 5.83 21.02
CA ALA A 241 28.75 5.19 20.79
C ALA A 241 27.73 5.58 21.88
N ASN A 242 28.13 5.53 23.15
CA ASN A 242 27.29 5.90 24.29
C ASN A 242 26.92 7.40 24.27
N GLU A 243 27.83 8.29 23.86
CA GLU A 243 27.53 9.71 23.66
C GLU A 243 26.46 9.93 22.57
N LEU A 244 26.56 9.22 21.44
CA LEU A 244 25.55 9.29 20.38
C LEU A 244 24.19 8.76 20.85
N ILE A 245 24.17 7.69 21.63
CA ILE A 245 22.97 7.14 22.25
C ILE A 245 22.32 8.16 23.19
N ALA A 246 23.12 8.79 24.07
CA ALA A 246 22.66 9.80 25.02
C ALA A 246 22.13 11.04 24.30
N LYS A 247 22.83 11.51 23.26
CA LYS A 247 22.40 12.63 22.43
C LYS A 247 21.07 12.34 21.74
N GLY A 248 20.91 11.18 21.12
CA GLY A 248 19.65 10.78 20.49
C GLY A 248 18.47 10.78 21.46
N ALA A 249 18.68 10.32 22.70
CA ALA A 249 17.65 10.36 23.74
C ALA A 249 17.28 11.81 24.14
N ALA A 250 18.27 12.68 24.27
CA ALA A 250 18.05 14.10 24.59
C ALA A 250 17.33 14.84 23.46
N ASP A 251 17.69 14.58 22.20
CA ASP A 251 17.06 15.19 21.03
C ASP A 251 15.58 14.76 20.91
N LEU A 252 15.25 13.48 21.13
CA LEU A 252 13.86 13.01 21.14
C LEU A 252 13.03 13.61 22.28
N GLN A 253 13.63 13.77 23.46
CA GLN A 253 12.96 14.41 24.60
C GLN A 253 12.68 15.89 24.31
N LYS A 254 13.66 16.59 23.74
CA LYS A 254 13.52 17.98 23.28
C LYS A 254 12.38 18.12 22.27
N ASP A 255 12.28 17.21 21.30
CA ASP A 255 11.19 17.20 20.32
C ASP A 255 9.81 17.04 20.97
N LEU A 256 9.69 16.17 21.98
CA LEU A 256 8.45 15.99 22.75
C LEU A 256 8.08 17.26 23.53
N ASP A 257 9.05 17.91 24.16
CA ASP A 257 8.81 19.12 24.95
C ASP A 257 8.43 20.31 24.05
N GLU A 258 9.11 20.48 22.91
CA GLU A 258 8.74 21.46 21.88
C GLU A 258 7.33 21.19 21.33
N PHE A 259 6.99 19.93 21.08
CA PHE A 259 5.65 19.56 20.63
C PHE A 259 4.57 19.91 21.66
N ARG A 260 4.81 19.65 22.95
CA ARG A 260 3.88 19.99 24.03
C ARG A 260 3.70 21.49 24.19
N ALA A 261 4.78 22.26 24.07
CA ALA A 261 4.72 23.72 24.06
C ALA A 261 3.88 24.23 22.87
N LEU A 262 4.08 23.66 21.67
CA LEU A 262 3.25 23.97 20.50
C LEU A 262 1.78 23.61 20.75
N ARG A 263 1.49 22.42 21.27
CA ARG A 263 0.12 21.99 21.56
C ARG A 263 -0.60 22.94 22.51
N ALA A 264 0.11 23.52 23.47
CA ALA A 264 -0.45 24.48 24.42
C ALA A 264 -0.86 25.82 23.79
N THR A 265 -0.44 26.13 22.56
CA THR A 265 -0.85 27.36 21.85
C THR A 265 -2.21 27.24 21.18
N TYR A 266 -2.77 26.02 21.06
CA TYR A 266 -4.06 25.79 20.41
C TYR A 266 -5.23 26.12 21.34
N THR A 267 -6.19 26.89 20.84
CA THR A 267 -7.45 27.15 21.56
C THR A 267 -8.38 25.93 21.54
N PRO A 268 -9.34 25.80 22.48
CA PRO A 268 -10.35 24.74 22.43
C PRO A 268 -11.13 24.68 21.11
N GLU A 269 -11.32 25.82 20.45
CA GLU A 269 -11.97 25.94 19.15
C GLU A 269 -11.09 25.39 18.03
N ASP A 270 -9.79 25.70 18.04
CA ASP A 270 -8.83 25.18 17.05
C ASP A 270 -8.68 23.66 17.14
N LEU A 271 -8.74 23.13 18.36
CA LEU A 271 -8.66 21.69 18.63
C LEU A 271 -9.82 20.90 17.99
N LYS A 272 -10.98 21.54 17.78
CA LYS A 272 -12.16 20.92 17.13
C LYS A 272 -12.14 21.02 15.61
N LYS A 273 -11.29 21.88 15.02
CA LYS A 273 -11.17 22.00 13.56
C LYS A 273 -10.63 20.70 12.96
N GLN A 274 -10.88 20.50 11.67
CA GLN A 274 -10.27 19.40 10.94
C GLN A 274 -8.76 19.58 10.89
N ALA A 275 -8.03 18.52 11.22
CA ALA A 275 -6.58 18.47 11.14
C ALA A 275 -6.13 18.60 9.69
N VAL A 276 -5.09 19.42 9.49
CA VAL A 276 -4.48 19.65 8.19
C VAL A 276 -2.99 19.36 8.32
N ARG A 277 -2.54 18.38 7.54
CA ARG A 277 -1.13 18.03 7.42
C ARG A 277 -0.43 18.95 6.43
N GLY A 278 0.85 19.24 6.67
CA GLY A 278 1.72 20.00 5.78
C GLY A 278 3.20 19.68 5.98
N HIS A 279 4.07 20.49 5.38
CA HIS A 279 5.52 20.38 5.57
C HIS A 279 5.98 21.23 6.76
N SER A 280 6.11 20.61 7.93
CA SER A 280 6.75 21.17 9.11
C SER A 280 7.37 20.06 9.95
N LYS A 281 8.13 20.42 11.00
CA LYS A 281 8.78 19.45 11.91
C LYS A 281 7.82 18.37 12.43
N PHE A 282 6.60 18.77 12.80
CA PHE A 282 5.55 17.88 13.30
C PHE A 282 4.46 17.58 12.27
N TRP A 283 4.74 17.85 10.99
CA TRP A 283 3.84 17.60 9.86
C TRP A 283 2.50 18.34 9.92
N LEU A 284 2.40 19.38 10.75
CA LEU A 284 1.27 20.30 10.80
C LEU A 284 1.37 21.31 9.66
N PHE A 285 0.24 21.69 9.08
CA PHE A 285 0.20 22.77 8.09
C PHE A 285 0.38 24.13 8.76
N THR A 286 1.48 24.81 8.43
CA THR A 286 1.83 26.14 8.95
C THR A 286 1.49 27.28 8.00
N GLY A 287 1.03 26.97 6.77
CA GLY A 287 0.82 27.96 5.70
C GLY A 287 2.06 28.25 4.85
N GLU A 288 3.26 27.86 5.28
CA GLU A 288 4.53 28.12 4.59
C GLU A 288 4.59 27.45 3.20
N TYR A 289 4.00 26.27 3.07
CA TYR A 289 3.93 25.52 1.81
C TYR A 289 2.46 25.23 1.45
N PRO A 290 1.73 26.17 0.82
CA PRO A 290 0.30 26.04 0.54
C PRO A 290 -0.07 24.76 -0.23
N ASN A 291 0.78 24.35 -1.16
CA ASN A 291 0.57 23.16 -2.01
C ASN A 291 0.76 21.83 -1.26
N SER A 292 1.20 21.86 0.00
CA SER A 292 1.37 20.67 0.84
C SER A 292 0.15 20.35 1.71
N LYS A 293 -0.89 21.18 1.62
CA LYS A 293 -2.09 21.07 2.44
C LYS A 293 -2.81 19.75 2.19
N ALA A 294 -2.91 18.91 3.22
CA ALA A 294 -3.69 17.68 3.18
C ALA A 294 -4.63 17.61 4.37
N SER A 295 -5.93 17.84 4.13
CA SER A 295 -6.98 17.60 5.12
C SER A 295 -7.01 16.12 5.49
N LEU A 296 -7.13 15.81 6.78
CA LEU A 296 -7.15 14.44 7.27
C LEU A 296 -8.58 13.98 7.59
N VAL A 297 -8.87 12.74 7.23
CA VAL A 297 -10.13 12.05 7.50
C VAL A 297 -9.87 10.63 7.99
N LYS A 298 -10.83 10.06 8.70
CA LYS A 298 -10.85 8.66 9.15
C LYS A 298 -12.16 8.01 8.73
N LEU A 299 -12.17 6.69 8.55
CA LEU A 299 -13.41 5.99 8.21
C LEU A 299 -14.38 6.01 9.39
N LYS A 300 -15.66 6.32 9.11
CA LYS A 300 -16.74 6.20 10.09
C LYS A 300 -16.89 4.74 10.48
N LYS A 301 -17.07 4.48 11.78
CA LYS A 301 -17.14 3.12 12.35
C LYS A 301 -18.19 2.23 11.68
N GLU A 302 -19.30 2.82 11.22
CA GLU A 302 -20.39 2.09 10.57
C GLU A 302 -19.99 1.42 9.24
N TYR A 303 -18.94 1.91 8.56
CA TYR A 303 -18.39 1.31 7.34
C TYR A 303 -17.34 0.24 7.60
N LEU A 304 -16.91 0.06 8.87
CA LEU A 304 -15.92 -0.96 9.27
C LEU A 304 -16.56 -2.30 9.67
N ARG A 305 -17.85 -2.48 9.39
CA ARG A 305 -18.61 -3.69 9.73
C ARG A 305 -18.26 -4.83 8.78
N SER A 306 -17.63 -5.89 9.32
CA SER A 306 -17.26 -7.08 8.56
C SER A 306 -18.45 -7.94 8.11
N ASP A 307 -19.61 -7.78 8.74
CA ASP A 307 -20.82 -8.56 8.48
C ASP A 307 -21.73 -7.96 7.42
N LYS A 308 -21.49 -6.71 7.01
CA LYS A 308 -22.37 -5.94 6.10
C LYS A 308 -21.57 -5.28 4.99
N ILE A 309 -22.00 -5.43 3.74
CA ILE A 309 -21.41 -4.70 2.62
C ILE A 309 -21.84 -3.23 2.68
N ARG A 310 -20.91 -2.34 3.06
CA ARG A 310 -21.16 -0.91 3.25
C ARG A 310 -20.43 -0.02 2.26
N LEU A 311 -19.33 -0.55 1.70
CA LEU A 311 -18.40 0.19 0.87
C LEU A 311 -17.97 -0.65 -0.31
N ILE A 312 -18.04 -0.09 -1.52
CA ILE A 312 -17.41 -0.65 -2.70
C ILE A 312 -16.55 0.43 -3.35
N THR A 313 -15.30 0.11 -3.66
CA THR A 313 -14.41 0.98 -4.44
C THR A 313 -14.04 0.31 -5.75
N ILE A 314 -14.06 1.05 -6.86
CA ILE A 314 -13.66 0.53 -8.16
C ILE A 314 -12.47 1.35 -8.66
N TRP A 315 -11.35 0.66 -8.84
CA TRP A 315 -10.11 1.20 -9.39
C TRP A 315 -9.97 0.76 -10.83
N SER A 316 -9.43 1.62 -11.68
CA SER A 316 -8.91 1.22 -13.00
C SER A 316 -7.44 1.53 -13.10
N ALA A 317 -6.71 0.64 -13.75
CA ALA A 317 -5.34 0.87 -14.15
C ALA A 317 -5.11 0.33 -15.57
N GLY A 318 -4.19 0.95 -16.29
CA GLY A 318 -3.76 0.49 -17.60
C GLY A 318 -2.40 1.05 -17.93
N THR A 319 -1.60 0.21 -18.57
CA THR A 319 -0.20 0.47 -18.89
C THR A 319 -0.04 1.30 -20.16
N PHE A 320 -1.05 1.31 -21.04
CA PHE A 320 -1.09 2.09 -22.27
C PHE A 320 -2.29 3.05 -22.26
N LEU A 321 -2.11 4.26 -22.80
CA LEU A 321 -3.11 5.34 -22.78
C LEU A 321 -4.43 4.94 -23.47
N ASP A 322 -4.34 4.28 -24.62
CA ASP A 322 -5.50 3.81 -25.39
C ASP A 322 -6.30 2.73 -24.65
N TRP A 323 -5.63 1.87 -23.89
CA TRP A 323 -6.26 0.86 -23.05
C TRP A 323 -6.94 1.48 -21.81
N ASN A 324 -6.35 2.53 -21.23
CA ASN A 324 -6.97 3.28 -20.15
C ASN A 324 -8.32 3.88 -20.56
N ASP A 325 -8.39 4.52 -21.72
CA ASP A 325 -9.63 5.14 -22.21
C ASP A 325 -10.73 4.08 -22.43
N ARG A 326 -10.38 2.93 -22.99
CA ARG A 326 -11.31 1.81 -23.22
C ARG A 326 -11.86 1.25 -21.90
N ILE A 327 -11.01 1.05 -20.90
CA ILE A 327 -11.44 0.59 -19.57
C ILE A 327 -12.27 1.64 -18.85
N GLN A 328 -11.91 2.92 -18.94
CA GLN A 328 -12.71 4.00 -18.36
C GLN A 328 -14.10 4.04 -18.99
N LYS A 329 -14.22 3.87 -20.31
CA LYS A 329 -15.52 3.77 -21.00
C LYS A 329 -16.33 2.56 -20.53
N ALA A 330 -15.67 1.44 -20.30
CA ALA A 330 -16.32 0.25 -19.75
C ALA A 330 -16.83 0.50 -18.32
N MET A 331 -16.06 1.21 -17.49
CA MET A 331 -16.52 1.62 -16.16
C MET A 331 -17.73 2.54 -16.22
N GLU A 332 -17.73 3.56 -17.09
CA GLU A 332 -18.86 4.50 -17.27
C GLU A 332 -20.21 3.83 -17.53
N THR A 333 -20.19 2.59 -18.01
CA THR A 333 -21.37 1.84 -18.46
C THR A 333 -21.68 0.61 -17.62
N LEU A 334 -21.02 0.46 -16.46
CA LEU A 334 -21.39 -0.57 -15.48
C LEU A 334 -22.81 -0.30 -14.96
N ASP A 335 -23.55 -1.39 -14.72
CA ASP A 335 -24.86 -1.31 -14.07
C ASP A 335 -24.67 -1.08 -12.57
N TYR A 336 -24.51 0.19 -12.21
CA TYR A 336 -24.30 0.60 -10.83
C TYR A 336 -25.51 0.34 -9.94
N ASP A 337 -26.72 0.22 -10.49
CA ASP A 337 -27.91 -0.08 -9.72
C ASP A 337 -27.88 -1.53 -9.25
N ILE A 338 -27.51 -2.48 -10.12
CA ILE A 338 -27.28 -3.88 -9.72
C ILE A 338 -26.11 -3.98 -8.73
N ILE A 339 -25.01 -3.25 -8.94
CA ILE A 339 -23.89 -3.24 -7.98
C ILE A 339 -24.34 -2.69 -6.61
N LYS A 340 -25.20 -1.66 -6.55
CA LYS A 340 -25.71 -1.12 -5.29
C LYS A 340 -26.70 -2.06 -4.60
N GLN A 341 -27.42 -2.91 -5.34
CA GLN A 341 -28.36 -3.88 -4.76
C GLN A 341 -27.67 -4.92 -3.86
N VAL A 342 -26.39 -5.20 -4.08
CA VAL A 342 -25.64 -6.13 -3.21
C VAL A 342 -25.21 -5.49 -1.88
N MET A 343 -25.38 -4.17 -1.73
CA MET A 343 -25.03 -3.43 -0.53
C MET A 343 -26.15 -3.50 0.51
N TYR A 344 -25.78 -3.62 1.79
CA TYR A 344 -26.76 -3.76 2.88
C TYR A 344 -27.36 -2.40 3.24
N LYS A 345 -28.70 -2.27 3.21
CA LYS A 345 -29.42 -1.02 3.50
C LYS A 345 -29.88 -0.83 4.96
N GLY A 346 -29.84 -1.89 5.78
CA GLY A 346 -30.30 -1.83 7.19
C GLY A 346 -29.28 -1.31 8.19
#